data_AF-R7A430-F1
#
_entry.id   AF-R7A430-F1
#
_cell.length_a   1.000
_cell.length_b   1.000
_cell.length_c   1.000
_cell.angle_alpha   90.00
_cell.angle_beta   90.00
_cell.angle_gamma   90.00
#
_symmetry.space_group_name_H-M   'P 1'
#
loop_
_entity.id
_entity.type
_entity.pdbx_description
1 polymer ?
#
loop_
_entity_poly.entity_id
_entity_poly.type
_entity_poly.pdbx_seq_one_letter_code
_entity_poly.pdbx_strand_id
1 'polypeptide(L)'
;MQGLEAIEGMELLYRTLPPDLQHWHCFGKILSLTYGTRFDESRLEEIPVLSILLTHQQGKYRIRLTLYNISGTVSFDVANGFFSGLTIDDFANCGYEADSRFRVSSLEQDLDFTIYCARIRAELLP
;
A
#
# COMPACT_ATOMS: atom_id res chain seq x y z
N MET A 1 11.52 10.27 -8.26
CA MET A 1 10.11 9.99 -7.86
C MET A 1 9.22 10.11 -9.08
N GLN A 2 9.26 9.15 -10.00
CA GLN A 2 8.26 9.03 -11.06
C GLN A 2 7.27 7.94 -10.63
N GLY A 3 5.95 8.21 -10.69
CA GLY A 3 4.88 7.23 -10.42
C GLY A 3 4.02 7.47 -9.17
N LEU A 4 4.46 8.30 -8.21
CA LEU A 4 3.70 8.55 -6.95
C LEU A 4 2.50 9.48 -7.11
N GLU A 5 2.46 10.30 -8.16
CA GLU A 5 1.32 11.18 -8.50
C GLU A 5 0.03 10.39 -8.84
N ALA A 6 0.15 9.09 -9.06
CA ALA A 6 -0.97 8.24 -9.40
C ALA A 6 -1.61 7.52 -8.22
N ILE A 7 -1.01 7.62 -7.03
CA ILE A 7 -1.63 7.09 -5.81
C ILE A 7 -2.62 8.13 -5.31
N GLU A 8 -3.90 7.77 -5.29
CA GLU A 8 -4.96 8.68 -4.86
C GLU A 8 -4.75 9.11 -3.41
N GLY A 9 -4.82 10.42 -3.14
CA GLY A 9 -4.72 10.97 -1.77
C GLY A 9 -3.29 11.30 -1.32
N MET A 10 -2.28 11.08 -2.16
CA MET A 10 -0.90 11.48 -1.84
C MET A 10 -0.73 12.99 -1.68
N GLU A 11 -1.49 13.78 -2.43
CA GLU A 11 -1.41 15.25 -2.36
C GLU A 11 -1.70 15.75 -0.95
N LEU A 12 -2.66 15.12 -0.26
CA LEU A 12 -3.01 15.48 1.10
C LEU A 12 -1.90 15.07 2.08
N LEU A 13 -1.34 13.88 1.90
CA LEU A 13 -0.22 13.40 2.71
C LEU A 13 0.99 14.34 2.60
N TYR A 14 1.37 14.75 1.39
CA TYR A 14 2.48 15.68 1.18
C TYR A 14 2.24 17.08 1.77
N ARG A 15 0.98 17.52 1.89
CA ARG A 15 0.65 18.81 2.52
C ARG A 15 0.63 18.75 4.04
N THR A 16 0.31 17.59 4.62
CA THR A 16 0.11 17.46 6.08
C THR A 16 1.33 16.89 6.80
N LEU A 17 2.10 16.00 6.15
CA LEU A 17 3.27 15.39 6.77
C LEU A 17 4.50 16.31 6.72
N PRO A 18 5.32 16.33 7.78
CA PRO A 18 6.65 16.94 7.74
C PRO A 18 7.46 16.43 6.54
N PRO A 19 8.30 17.26 5.89
CA PRO A 19 9.07 16.87 4.69
C PRO A 19 9.84 15.55 4.83
N ASP A 20 10.45 15.36 6.01
CA ASP A 20 11.23 14.19 6.43
C ASP A 20 10.40 12.91 6.63
N LEU A 21 9.06 13.02 6.63
CA LEU A 21 8.13 11.89 6.69
C LEU A 21 7.33 11.68 5.39
N GLN A 22 7.69 12.35 4.29
CA GLN A 22 6.97 12.22 3.02
C GLN A 22 7.38 10.99 2.19
N HIS A 23 8.19 10.09 2.74
CA HIS A 23 8.66 8.90 2.06
C HIS A 23 8.04 7.61 2.65
N TRP A 24 7.71 6.64 1.79
CA TRP A 24 7.05 5.39 2.21
C TRP A 24 7.85 4.57 3.22
N HIS A 25 9.18 4.57 3.09
CA HIS A 25 10.05 3.86 4.04
C HIS A 25 9.93 4.38 5.48
N CYS A 26 9.42 5.61 5.68
CA CYS A 26 9.14 6.16 7.01
C CYS A 26 7.97 5.47 7.71
N PHE A 27 7.12 4.74 6.97
CA PHE A 27 5.91 4.05 7.44
C PHE A 27 6.08 2.52 7.42
N GLY A 28 7.19 2.02 7.99
CA GLY A 28 7.55 0.60 7.97
C GLY A 28 6.87 -0.29 9.02
N LYS A 29 5.96 0.24 9.85
CA LYS A 29 5.22 -0.58 10.83
C LYS A 29 3.80 -0.79 10.37
N ILE A 30 3.46 -2.03 10.02
CA ILE A 30 2.08 -2.41 9.72
C ILE A 30 1.37 -2.70 11.05
N LEU A 31 0.21 -2.09 11.25
CA LEU A 31 -0.63 -2.26 12.44
C LEU A 31 -1.77 -3.23 12.20
N SER A 32 -2.28 -3.31 10.96
CA SER A 32 -3.33 -4.24 10.58
C SER A 32 -3.38 -4.46 9.09
N LEU A 33 -3.80 -5.67 8.69
CA LEU A 33 -4.16 -6.04 7.34
C LEU A 33 -5.63 -6.47 7.33
N THR A 34 -6.43 -5.92 6.43
CA THR A 34 -7.86 -6.26 6.31
C THR A 34 -8.19 -6.56 4.86
N TYR A 35 -8.48 -7.83 4.59
CA TYR A 35 -8.93 -8.31 3.28
C TYR A 35 -10.46 -8.30 3.19
N GLY A 36 -10.98 -8.00 2.01
CA GLY A 36 -12.39 -8.12 1.68
C GLY A 36 -12.64 -8.00 0.18
N THR A 37 -13.89 -7.87 -0.21
CA THR A 37 -14.28 -7.53 -1.58
C THR A 37 -15.03 -6.21 -1.61
N ARG A 38 -15.07 -5.59 -2.79
CA ARG A 38 -15.88 -4.39 -3.04
C ARG A 38 -16.41 -4.44 -4.46
N PHE A 39 -17.67 -4.07 -4.65
CA PHE A 39 -18.23 -3.86 -5.99
C PHE A 39 -17.52 -2.70 -6.71
N ASP A 40 -16.98 -2.98 -7.90
CA ASP A 40 -16.39 -2.01 -8.80
C ASP A 40 -17.38 -1.68 -9.94
N GLU A 41 -17.86 -0.45 -9.98
CA GLU A 41 -18.85 -0.01 -10.97
C GLU A 41 -18.31 0.02 -12.40
N SER A 42 -17.00 0.20 -12.59
CA SER A 42 -16.39 0.24 -13.93
C SER A 42 -16.27 -1.15 -14.55
N ARG A 43 -16.16 -2.18 -13.71
CA ARG A 43 -16.03 -3.59 -14.11
C ARG A 43 -17.32 -4.39 -13.95
N LEU A 44 -18.29 -3.85 -13.20
CA LEU A 44 -19.56 -4.48 -12.83
C LEU A 44 -19.38 -5.82 -12.09
N GLU A 45 -18.35 -5.92 -11.25
CA GLU A 45 -18.02 -7.13 -10.48
C GLU A 45 -17.50 -6.81 -9.07
N GLU A 46 -17.52 -7.82 -8.18
CA GLU A 46 -16.84 -7.75 -6.89
C GLU A 46 -15.34 -7.97 -7.07
N ILE A 47 -14.52 -6.97 -6.73
CA ILE A 47 -13.06 -7.05 -6.80
C ILE A 47 -12.45 -7.27 -5.42
N PRO A 48 -11.32 -7.99 -5.32
CA PRO A 48 -10.61 -8.16 -4.06
C PRO A 48 -9.91 -6.86 -3.66
N VAL A 49 -9.99 -6.53 -2.36
CA VAL A 49 -9.44 -5.30 -1.76
C VAL A 49 -8.65 -5.64 -0.51
N LEU A 50 -7.49 -5.01 -0.36
CA LEU A 50 -6.68 -5.09 0.86
C LEU A 50 -6.47 -3.70 1.45
N SER A 51 -6.81 -3.53 2.72
CA SER A 51 -6.45 -2.35 3.51
C SER A 51 -5.26 -2.67 4.40
N ILE A 52 -4.22 -1.83 4.31
CA ILE A 52 -2.99 -1.90 5.11
C ILE A 52 -2.93 -0.65 5.97
N LEU A 53 -2.96 -0.81 7.29
CA LEU A 53 -2.74 0.30 8.22
C LEU A 53 -1.26 0.37 8.57
N LEU A 54 -0.64 1.48 8.25
CA LEU A 54 0.77 1.75 8.51
C LEU A 54 0.92 2.86 9.55
N THR A 55 2.04 2.82 10.27
CA THR A 55 2.46 3.93 11.13
C THR A 55 3.96 4.14 11.02
N HIS A 56 4.38 5.38 11.26
CA HIS A 56 5.80 5.68 11.37
C HIS A 56 6.36 5.24 12.72
N GLN A 57 7.69 5.24 12.85
CA GLN A 57 8.42 4.70 14.00
C GLN A 57 7.93 5.22 15.37
N GLN A 58 7.55 6.49 15.47
CA GLN A 58 7.10 7.10 16.74
C GLN A 58 5.58 7.00 16.96
N GLY A 59 4.83 6.40 16.03
CA GLY A 59 3.40 6.10 16.19
C GLY A 59 2.43 7.29 16.05
N LYS A 60 2.93 8.51 15.93
CA LYS A 60 2.14 9.77 15.87
C LYS A 60 1.32 9.96 14.57
N TYR A 61 1.70 9.33 13.47
CA TYR A 61 1.05 9.44 12.17
C TYR A 61 0.72 8.04 11.67
N ARG A 62 -0.50 7.90 11.14
CA ARG A 62 -1.02 6.64 10.63
C ARG A 62 -1.56 6.85 9.22
N ILE A 63 -1.20 5.96 8.32
CA ILE A 63 -1.67 5.97 6.94
C ILE A 63 -2.41 4.67 6.67
N ARG A 64 -3.59 4.77 6.06
CA ARG A 64 -4.24 3.61 5.45
C ARG A 64 -3.93 3.58 3.97
N LEU A 65 -3.36 2.48 3.51
CA LEU A 65 -3.29 2.14 2.09
C LEU A 65 -4.43 1.18 1.75
N THR A 66 -5.21 1.52 0.73
CA THR A 66 -6.25 0.63 0.18
C THR A 66 -5.84 0.23 -1.23
N LEU A 67 -5.60 -1.06 -1.43
CA LEU A 67 -5.21 -1.66 -2.69
C LEU A 67 -6.44 -2.29 -3.34
N TYR A 68 -6.72 -1.93 -4.59
CA TYR A 68 -7.91 -2.37 -5.33
C TYR A 68 -7.56 -3.36 -6.44
N ASN A 69 -8.44 -4.33 -6.63
CA ASN A 69 -8.32 -5.40 -7.61
C ASN A 69 -6.96 -6.10 -7.48
N ILE A 70 -6.74 -6.65 -6.28
CA ILE A 70 -5.45 -7.22 -5.91
C ILE A 70 -5.27 -8.65 -6.43
N SER A 71 -4.03 -9.01 -6.71
CA SER A 71 -3.57 -10.38 -6.88
C SER A 71 -2.22 -10.58 -6.17
N GLY A 72 -1.84 -11.83 -5.91
CA GLY A 72 -0.56 -12.16 -5.27
C GLY A 72 -0.72 -12.93 -3.96
N THR A 73 0.30 -12.84 -3.10
CA THR A 73 0.38 -13.65 -1.87
C THR A 73 0.94 -12.82 -0.72
N VAL A 74 0.45 -13.11 0.48
CA VAL A 74 0.90 -12.51 1.74
C VAL A 74 1.26 -13.63 2.71
N SER A 75 2.49 -13.64 3.20
CA SER A 75 3.00 -14.53 4.23
C SER A 75 3.67 -13.72 5.33
N PHE A 76 3.45 -14.06 6.60
CA PHE A 76 4.02 -13.33 7.73
C PHE A 76 4.50 -14.24 8.84
N ASP A 77 5.67 -13.94 9.39
CA ASP A 77 6.14 -14.52 10.64
C ASP A 77 5.46 -13.83 11.83
N VAL A 78 4.65 -14.59 12.58
CA VAL A 78 3.92 -14.10 13.75
C VAL A 78 4.83 -13.84 14.97
N ALA A 79 6.08 -14.32 14.96
CA ALA A 79 7.00 -14.19 16.09
C ALA A 79 7.58 -12.77 16.22
N ASN A 80 7.81 -12.08 15.11
CA ASN A 80 8.45 -10.76 15.10
C ASN A 80 7.48 -9.58 14.90
N GLY A 81 6.19 -9.87 14.70
CA GLY A 81 5.17 -8.86 14.40
C GLY A 81 5.35 -8.24 13.00
N PHE A 82 4.46 -7.34 12.60
CA PHE A 82 4.53 -6.75 11.26
C PHE A 82 5.47 -5.53 11.21
N PHE A 83 6.77 -5.77 11.27
CA PHE A 83 7.77 -4.77 10.88
C PHE A 83 8.18 -5.05 9.45
N SER A 84 7.71 -4.23 8.51
CA SER A 84 8.27 -4.23 7.17
C SER A 84 8.33 -2.85 6.57
N GLY A 85 9.52 -2.41 6.17
CA GLY A 85 9.61 -1.38 5.16
C GLY A 85 8.79 -1.81 3.94
N LEU A 86 7.77 -1.02 3.60
CA LEU A 86 6.89 -1.26 2.46
C LEU A 86 7.41 -0.47 1.26
N THR A 87 7.56 -1.15 0.13
CA THR A 87 7.97 -0.57 -1.15
C THR A 87 6.80 -0.63 -2.13
N ILE A 88 6.60 0.45 -2.88
CA ILE A 88 5.59 0.56 -3.94
C ILE A 88 6.30 0.90 -5.24
N ASP A 89 6.16 0.01 -6.22
CA ASP A 89 6.66 0.19 -7.58
C ASP A 89 5.50 0.47 -8.54
N ASP A 90 5.65 1.44 -9.45
CA ASP A 90 4.68 1.76 -10.52
C ASP A 90 5.16 1.17 -11.86
N PHE A 91 4.40 0.23 -12.40
CA PHE A 91 4.68 -0.48 -13.66
C PHE A 91 3.95 0.10 -14.87
N ALA A 92 3.41 1.33 -14.78
CA ALA A 92 2.68 1.98 -15.88
C ALA A 92 3.40 1.92 -17.25
N ASN A 93 4.75 1.90 -17.27
CA ASN A 93 5.55 1.88 -18.49
C ASN A 93 6.11 0.49 -18.87
N CYS A 94 5.84 -0.55 -18.08
CA CYS A 94 6.48 -1.86 -18.19
C CYS A 94 5.62 -2.93 -18.89
N GLY A 95 4.42 -2.58 -19.36
CA GLY A 95 3.62 -3.40 -20.28
C GLY A 95 2.97 -4.65 -19.68
N TYR A 96 3.09 -4.89 -18.37
CA TYR A 96 2.39 -5.97 -17.67
C TYR A 96 1.04 -5.46 -17.16
N GLU A 97 -0.03 -5.97 -17.78
CA GLU A 97 -1.46 -5.93 -17.41
C GLU A 97 -2.04 -4.58 -16.93
N ALA A 98 -3.02 -4.05 -17.68
CA ALA A 98 -3.84 -2.91 -17.29
C ALA A 98 -4.51 -3.07 -15.90
N ASP A 99 -4.57 -4.30 -15.39
CA ASP A 99 -5.14 -4.69 -14.10
C ASP A 99 -4.13 -4.73 -12.93
N SER A 100 -2.84 -4.52 -13.18
CA SER A 100 -1.75 -4.74 -12.20
C SER A 100 -0.69 -3.62 -12.23
N ARG A 101 -1.14 -2.36 -12.18
CA ARG A 101 -0.27 -1.17 -12.26
C ARG A 101 0.81 -1.11 -11.18
N PHE A 102 0.45 -1.41 -9.93
CA PHE A 102 1.34 -1.25 -8.80
C PHE A 102 1.74 -2.59 -8.21
N ARG A 103 3.00 -2.71 -7.80
CA ARG A 103 3.46 -3.78 -6.92
C ARG A 103 3.77 -3.20 -5.55
N VAL A 104 3.12 -3.76 -4.55
CA VAL A 104 3.39 -3.48 -3.14
C VAL A 104 4.13 -4.68 -2.57
N SER A 105 5.33 -4.45 -2.04
CA SER A 105 6.19 -5.52 -1.54
C SER A 105 6.92 -5.13 -0.25
N SER A 106 7.31 -6.13 0.51
CA SER A 106 8.25 -5.99 1.63
C SER A 106 9.68 -6.27 1.14
N LEU A 107 10.65 -5.53 1.70
CA LEU A 107 12.07 -5.83 1.56
C LEU A 107 12.66 -6.54 2.78
N GLU A 108 11.84 -6.80 3.81
CA GLU A 108 12.30 -7.45 5.05
C GLU A 108 12.23 -8.97 4.96
N GLN A 109 13.14 -9.64 5.67
CA GLN A 109 13.23 -11.11 5.70
C GLN A 109 12.05 -11.78 6.44
N ASP A 110 11.44 -11.07 7.39
CA ASP A 110 10.43 -11.61 8.30
C ASP A 110 8.98 -11.44 7.76
N LEU A 111 8.85 -10.73 6.64
CA LEU A 111 7.57 -10.52 5.98
C LEU A 111 7.76 -10.66 4.47
N ASP A 112 7.31 -11.77 3.91
CA ASP A 112 7.27 -11.97 2.46
C ASP A 112 5.85 -11.68 1.96
N PHE A 113 5.67 -10.50 1.38
CA PHE A 113 4.47 -10.23 0.60
C PHE A 113 4.83 -9.53 -0.69
N THR A 114 4.16 -9.96 -1.75
CA THR A 114 4.17 -9.32 -3.06
C THR A 114 2.74 -9.29 -3.56
N ILE A 115 2.17 -8.09 -3.56
CA ILE A 115 0.79 -7.83 -3.98
C ILE A 115 0.84 -6.93 -5.21
N TYR A 116 0.16 -7.37 -6.27
CA TYR A 116 -0.10 -6.55 -7.43
C TYR A 116 -1.50 -5.95 -7.30
N CYS A 117 -1.68 -4.71 -7.75
CA CYS A 117 -2.99 -4.06 -7.72
C CYS A 117 -3.15 -3.02 -8.84
N ALA A 118 -4.38 -2.84 -9.29
CA ALA A 118 -4.71 -1.86 -10.32
C ALA A 118 -4.59 -0.42 -9.81
N ARG A 119 -4.91 -0.21 -8.52
CA ARG A 119 -5.04 1.12 -7.93
C ARG A 119 -4.72 1.12 -6.44
N ILE A 120 -4.14 2.23 -5.99
CA ILE A 120 -3.84 2.49 -4.57
C ILE A 120 -4.50 3.81 -4.17
N ARG A 121 -5.14 3.81 -3.00
CA ARG A 121 -5.56 5.02 -2.29
C ARG A 121 -4.86 5.10 -0.94
N ALA A 122 -4.31 6.26 -0.65
CA ALA A 122 -3.64 6.56 0.61
C ALA A 122 -4.45 7.59 1.41
N GLU A 123 -4.65 7.31 2.71
CA GLU A 123 -5.40 8.17 3.61
C GLU A 123 -4.59 8.44 4.87
N LEU A 124 -4.41 9.71 5.23
CA LEU A 124 -3.94 10.08 6.56
C LEU A 124 -5.08 9.88 7.55
N LEU A 125 -4.82 9.12 8.62
CA LEU A 125 -5.78 8.94 9.70
C LEU A 125 -5.49 9.93 10.85
N PRO A 126 -6.53 10.32 11.61
CA PRO A 126 -6.40 11.18 12.77
C PRO A 126 -5.59 10.55 13.92
#